data_AF-A0A940VHC8-F1
#
_entry.id   AF-A0A940VHC8-F1
#
_cell.length_a   1.000
_cell.length_b   1.000
_cell.length_c   1.000
_cell.angle_alpha   90.00
_cell.angle_beta   90.00
_cell.angle_gamma   90.00
#
_symmetry.space_group_name_H-M   'P 1'
#
loop_
_entity.id
_entity.type
_entity.pdbx_description
1 polymer ?
#
loop_
_entity_poly.entity_id
_entity_poly.type
_entity_poly.pdbx_seq_one_letter_code
_entity_poly.pdbx_strand_id
1 'polypeptide(L)'
;MRAALGVGGGIAAYKSAELARALAERDLQVQVVMTAAAREFVRPLTFAALTGRKVITDLFPASSETESLASAVEHIGVAQANDILVVAPATADLMAKFAHGLADDFLSTMYLAFTGPVVLAPAMNNNMWRHPATQANLEVLRQRGHTIVGPDEGELACGTVGPGRMSEPEVIAEAVLAVLNRRTDMEGETVLVTAGPTQEPLDPVRYITNRSSGRMGYALAEAAAARGARVVLVSGPVHLPEPTGVTVIKVRTALEMRDAVFANLEPATIVIKAAAVADYHVAKVPQGKLKKTAARLSLQPGGPGGRRLRVRDQRSDHGPGHGRCGRSPQGVQTRRGGAHLRRGAQAPARPSRLPMNRELLRQVLEYYQDLGIQTLYLSDPRTSASEPRASASGVLSAPLASVSEPRAPASGAVSDPLASASEPAPSGETLAVIRADIGDCTRCRLHEGRSKIVFGSGNEQAKLVFVGEGPGADEDAQGLPFVGRAGQLLTQMIEGTARKEGLPLQRPDVYICNVVKCRPPENRTPLPDEMETCGQFLFRQLEAIRPKAICVLGATAAKALLQRKEGVTKMRGNWYRWRGIPVMVTYHPSYLLRPYNQSAKREAWEDLKKALHYVYD
;
A
#
# COMPACT_ATOMS: atom_id res chain seq x y z
N MET A 1 -6.82 -17.94 -10.22
CA MET A 1 -6.28 -18.68 -9.06
C MET A 1 -7.39 -19.51 -8.45
N ARG A 2 -7.04 -20.62 -7.80
CA ARG A 2 -7.94 -21.57 -7.17
C ARG A 2 -7.68 -21.61 -5.66
N ALA A 3 -8.75 -21.57 -4.88
CA ALA A 3 -8.66 -21.64 -3.42
C ALA A 3 -9.50 -22.81 -2.90
N ALA A 4 -8.93 -23.63 -2.04
CA ALA A 4 -9.68 -24.58 -1.24
C ALA A 4 -10.16 -23.88 0.03
N LEU A 5 -11.47 -23.87 0.29
CA LEU A 5 -12.07 -23.34 1.51
C LEU A 5 -12.52 -24.48 2.41
N GLY A 6 -11.75 -24.76 3.46
CA GLY A 6 -12.07 -25.68 4.54
C GLY A 6 -12.98 -25.03 5.58
N VAL A 7 -14.13 -25.65 5.87
CA VAL A 7 -15.09 -25.15 6.86
C VAL A 7 -15.14 -26.07 8.08
N GLY A 8 -14.75 -25.53 9.24
CA GLY A 8 -14.81 -26.22 10.53
C GLY A 8 -16.16 -26.09 11.24
N GLY A 9 -16.40 -27.01 12.18
CA GLY A 9 -17.64 -27.06 12.98
C GLY A 9 -17.66 -26.07 14.13
N GLY A 10 -18.11 -24.84 13.87
CA GLY A 10 -18.36 -23.84 14.91
C GLY A 10 -19.41 -22.84 14.48
N ILE A 11 -19.92 -22.06 15.44
CA ILE A 11 -20.99 -21.07 15.19
C ILE A 11 -20.64 -20.07 14.07
N ALA A 12 -19.36 -19.79 13.85
CA ALA A 12 -18.91 -18.89 12.79
C ALA A 12 -18.94 -19.51 11.37
N ALA A 13 -19.38 -20.76 11.19
CA ALA A 13 -19.46 -21.42 9.88
C ALA A 13 -20.35 -20.67 8.88
N TYR A 14 -21.36 -19.91 9.34
CA TYR A 14 -22.17 -19.07 8.44
C TYR A 14 -21.35 -17.94 7.81
N LYS A 15 -20.36 -17.37 8.53
CA LYS A 15 -19.45 -16.35 7.99
C LYS A 15 -18.58 -16.90 6.86
N SER A 16 -18.34 -18.21 6.83
CA SER A 16 -17.61 -18.85 5.75
C SER A 16 -18.37 -18.78 4.41
N ALA A 17 -19.70 -18.68 4.43
CA ALA A 17 -20.49 -18.47 3.21
C ALA A 17 -20.25 -17.06 2.64
N GLU A 18 -20.20 -16.05 3.50
CA GLU A 18 -19.82 -14.69 3.12
C GLU A 18 -18.37 -14.63 2.62
N LEU A 19 -17.45 -15.35 3.26
CA LEU A 19 -16.06 -15.48 2.81
C LEU A 19 -15.97 -16.13 1.44
N ALA A 20 -16.74 -17.20 1.18
CA ALA A 20 -16.77 -17.86 -0.13
C ALA A 20 -17.19 -16.87 -1.23
N ARG A 21 -18.21 -16.05 -0.97
CA ARG A 21 -18.63 -14.97 -1.88
C ARG A 21 -17.53 -13.91 -2.04
N ALA A 22 -16.94 -13.44 -0.94
CA ALA A 22 -15.89 -12.43 -0.96
C ALA A 22 -14.64 -12.87 -1.75
N LEU A 23 -14.28 -14.16 -1.67
CA LEU A 23 -13.21 -14.75 -2.47
C LEU A 23 -13.60 -14.86 -3.96
N ALA A 24 -14.84 -15.27 -4.26
CA ALA A 24 -15.34 -15.33 -5.63
C ALA A 24 -15.40 -13.95 -6.30
N GLU A 25 -15.82 -12.90 -5.58
CA GLU A 25 -15.80 -11.50 -6.03
C GLU A 25 -14.39 -10.97 -6.37
N ARG A 26 -13.35 -11.66 -5.90
CA ARG A 26 -11.93 -11.36 -6.17
C ARG A 26 -11.34 -12.28 -7.24
N ASP A 27 -12.19 -12.87 -8.08
CA ASP A 27 -11.84 -13.79 -9.17
C ASP A 27 -11.12 -15.09 -8.72
N LEU A 28 -11.30 -15.51 -7.47
CA LEU A 28 -10.86 -16.84 -7.02
C LEU A 28 -11.92 -17.90 -7.32
N GLN A 29 -11.46 -19.01 -7.89
CA GLN A 29 -12.27 -20.22 -8.00
C GLN A 29 -12.25 -20.99 -6.68
N VAL A 30 -13.36 -20.98 -5.93
CA VAL A 30 -13.42 -21.55 -4.58
C VAL A 30 -13.95 -23.00 -4.61
N GLN A 31 -13.13 -23.96 -4.19
CA GLN A 31 -13.55 -25.34 -3.91
C GLN A 31 -13.82 -25.49 -2.42
N VAL A 32 -15.06 -25.74 -2.02
CA VAL A 32 -15.42 -25.87 -0.59
C VAL A 32 -15.28 -27.31 -0.13
N VAL A 33 -14.67 -27.47 1.04
CA VAL A 33 -14.53 -28.73 1.78
C VAL A 33 -15.09 -28.50 3.18
N MET A 34 -16.09 -29.29 3.59
CA MET A 34 -16.72 -29.15 4.90
C MET A 34 -16.41 -30.35 5.78
N THR A 35 -16.09 -30.09 7.05
CA THR A 35 -16.07 -31.14 8.08
C THR A 35 -17.48 -31.63 8.39
N ALA A 36 -17.61 -32.84 8.96
CA ALA A 36 -18.90 -33.34 9.41
C ALA A 36 -19.58 -32.37 10.38
N ALA A 37 -18.84 -31.83 11.34
CA ALA A 37 -19.35 -30.86 12.32
C ALA A 37 -19.79 -29.53 11.68
N ALA A 38 -19.18 -29.08 10.58
CA ALA A 38 -19.63 -27.88 9.87
C ALA A 38 -21.02 -28.04 9.25
N ARG A 39 -21.37 -29.26 8.82
CA ARG A 39 -22.68 -29.56 8.20
C ARG A 39 -23.86 -29.40 9.16
N GLU A 40 -23.60 -29.47 10.47
CA GLU A 40 -24.60 -29.23 11.52
C GLU A 40 -24.96 -27.74 11.66
N PHE A 41 -24.04 -26.84 11.30
CA PHE A 41 -24.27 -25.38 11.36
C PHE A 41 -24.79 -24.81 10.04
N VAL A 42 -24.22 -25.24 8.91
CA VAL A 42 -24.57 -24.74 7.58
C VAL A 42 -24.62 -25.91 6.61
N ARG A 43 -25.67 -25.98 5.78
CA ARG A 43 -25.82 -27.07 4.81
C ARG A 43 -24.88 -26.88 3.60
N PRO A 44 -24.34 -27.97 3.01
CA PRO A 44 -23.50 -27.88 1.81
C PRO A 44 -24.16 -27.17 0.62
N LEU A 45 -25.49 -27.25 0.50
CA LEU A 45 -26.24 -26.60 -0.59
C LEU A 45 -25.99 -25.09 -0.67
N THR A 46 -25.82 -24.41 0.47
CA THR A 46 -25.53 -22.98 0.52
C THR A 46 -24.22 -22.65 -0.19
N PHE A 47 -23.17 -23.42 0.08
CA PHE A 47 -21.86 -23.24 -0.54
C PHE A 47 -21.86 -23.64 -2.02
N ALA A 48 -22.60 -24.70 -2.38
CA ALA A 48 -22.74 -25.12 -3.77
C ALA A 48 -23.39 -24.02 -4.62
N ALA A 49 -24.44 -23.38 -4.09
CA ALA A 49 -25.12 -22.27 -4.77
C ALA A 49 -24.22 -21.03 -4.92
N LEU A 50 -23.40 -20.71 -3.92
CA LEU A 50 -22.51 -19.54 -3.94
C LEU A 50 -21.28 -19.73 -4.82
N THR A 51 -20.74 -20.94 -4.89
CA THR A 51 -19.49 -21.23 -5.62
C THR A 51 -19.72 -21.84 -7.01
N GLY A 52 -20.94 -22.30 -7.29
CA GLY A 52 -21.27 -23.02 -8.52
C GLY A 52 -20.57 -24.38 -8.63
N ARG A 53 -20.11 -24.96 -7.50
CA ARG A 53 -19.29 -26.19 -7.46
C ARG A 53 -19.82 -27.19 -6.45
N LYS A 54 -19.52 -28.47 -6.69
CA LYS A 54 -19.77 -29.54 -5.72
C LYS A 54 -18.99 -29.24 -4.43
N VAL A 55 -19.66 -29.34 -3.30
CA VAL A 55 -19.04 -29.24 -1.98
C VAL A 55 -18.59 -30.63 -1.54
N ILE A 56 -17.34 -30.75 -1.12
CA ILE A 56 -16.77 -32.01 -0.66
C ILE A 56 -17.00 -32.15 0.83
N THR A 57 -17.50 -33.30 1.27
CA THR A 57 -17.94 -33.49 2.67
C THR A 57 -17.45 -34.75 3.33
N ASP A 58 -17.06 -35.77 2.57
CA ASP A 58 -16.67 -37.08 3.10
C ASP A 58 -15.42 -37.57 2.34
N LEU A 59 -14.55 -38.29 3.06
CA LEU A 59 -13.31 -38.84 2.49
C LEU A 59 -13.59 -39.98 1.51
N PHE A 60 -14.61 -40.78 1.81
CA PHE A 60 -15.08 -41.89 1.00
C PHE A 60 -16.57 -41.70 0.71
N PRO A 61 -16.97 -41.26 -0.50
CA PRO A 61 -18.37 -41.07 -0.83
C PRO A 61 -19.11 -42.42 -0.83
N ALA A 62 -20.24 -42.50 -0.11
CA ALA A 62 -20.99 -43.74 0.13
C ALA A 62 -21.74 -44.30 -1.10
N SER A 63 -21.61 -43.68 -2.28
CA SER A 63 -22.31 -44.10 -3.49
C SER A 63 -21.69 -43.46 -4.74
N SER A 64 -20.68 -44.11 -5.30
CA SER A 64 -20.38 -43.95 -6.73
C SER A 64 -20.37 -45.35 -7.34
N GLU A 65 -21.29 -45.61 -8.28
CA GLU A 65 -21.29 -46.83 -9.13
C GLU A 65 -19.99 -46.98 -9.96
N THR A 66 -19.12 -45.98 -9.89
CA THR A 66 -17.76 -45.95 -10.42
C THR A 66 -16.77 -45.71 -9.28
N GLU A 67 -16.52 -46.73 -8.45
CA GLU A 67 -15.31 -46.83 -7.62
C GLU A 67 -14.09 -46.89 -8.55
N SER A 68 -13.67 -45.72 -9.04
CA SER A 68 -12.46 -45.56 -9.83
C SER A 68 -11.31 -45.14 -8.91
N LEU A 69 -10.07 -45.51 -9.26
CA LEU A 69 -8.86 -45.01 -8.60
C LEU A 69 -8.85 -43.47 -8.48
N ALA A 70 -9.52 -42.78 -9.41
CA ALA A 70 -9.68 -41.32 -9.38
C ALA A 70 -10.54 -40.81 -8.20
N SER A 71 -11.54 -41.58 -7.74
CA SER A 71 -12.33 -41.22 -6.54
C SER A 71 -11.56 -41.48 -5.24
N ALA A 72 -10.65 -42.47 -5.22
CA ALA A 72 -9.81 -42.77 -4.05
C ALA A 72 -8.72 -41.69 -3.80
N VAL A 73 -8.41 -40.88 -4.81
CA VAL A 73 -7.32 -39.89 -4.81
C VAL A 73 -7.85 -38.45 -4.84
N GLU A 74 -9.16 -38.24 -4.65
CA GLU A 74 -9.80 -36.91 -4.75
C GLU A 74 -9.15 -35.86 -3.85
N HIS A 75 -8.72 -36.21 -2.63
CA HIS A 75 -8.02 -35.30 -1.71
C HIS A 75 -6.67 -34.82 -2.23
N ILE A 76 -5.88 -35.67 -2.91
CA ILE A 76 -4.63 -35.27 -3.57
C ILE A 76 -4.93 -34.39 -4.79
N GLY A 77 -5.92 -34.79 -5.60
CA GLY A 77 -6.32 -34.02 -6.77
C GLY A 77 -6.77 -32.60 -6.40
N VAL A 78 -7.58 -32.46 -5.35
CA VAL A 78 -8.00 -31.15 -4.83
C VAL A 78 -6.81 -30.40 -4.23
N ALA A 79 -5.92 -31.06 -3.48
CA ALA A 79 -4.73 -30.41 -2.93
C ALA A 79 -3.84 -29.81 -4.03
N GLN A 80 -3.56 -30.58 -5.09
CA GLN A 80 -2.73 -30.15 -6.22
C GLN A 80 -3.41 -29.10 -7.11
N ALA A 81 -4.73 -29.14 -7.19
CA ALA A 81 -5.50 -28.26 -8.07
C ALA A 81 -5.70 -26.85 -7.51
N ASN A 82 -5.37 -26.59 -6.24
CA ASN A 82 -5.60 -25.30 -5.58
C ASN A 82 -4.26 -24.60 -5.25
N ASP A 83 -4.26 -23.28 -5.38
CA ASP A 83 -3.08 -22.44 -5.14
C ASP A 83 -2.95 -22.05 -3.65
N ILE A 84 -4.06 -22.08 -2.90
CA ILE A 84 -4.11 -21.71 -1.47
C ILE A 84 -5.16 -22.53 -0.74
N LEU A 85 -4.89 -22.86 0.53
CA LEU A 85 -5.85 -23.47 1.44
C LEU A 85 -6.25 -22.44 2.50
N VAL A 86 -7.54 -22.18 2.61
CA VAL A 86 -8.14 -21.27 3.60
C VAL A 86 -9.02 -22.10 4.52
N VAL A 87 -8.80 -22.04 5.84
CA VAL A 87 -9.63 -22.76 6.82
C VAL A 87 -10.33 -21.77 7.73
N ALA A 88 -11.65 -21.74 7.62
CA ALA A 88 -12.51 -20.72 8.21
C ALA A 88 -13.91 -21.31 8.48
N PRO A 89 -14.38 -21.37 9.74
CA PRO A 89 -13.57 -21.19 10.95
C PRO A 89 -12.55 -22.32 11.11
N ALA A 90 -11.33 -21.97 11.52
CA ALA A 90 -10.35 -22.92 12.06
C ALA A 90 -10.65 -23.14 13.55
N THR A 91 -11.37 -24.20 13.87
CA THR A 91 -11.71 -24.56 15.24
C THR A 91 -10.47 -25.07 16.00
N ALA A 92 -10.54 -25.11 17.34
CA ALA A 92 -9.45 -25.67 18.16
C ALA A 92 -9.11 -27.11 17.75
N ASP A 93 -10.12 -27.91 17.41
CA ASP A 93 -9.98 -29.29 16.91
C ASP A 93 -9.20 -29.34 15.60
N LEU A 94 -9.59 -28.56 14.58
CA LEU A 94 -8.86 -28.51 13.31
C LEU A 94 -7.42 -28.01 13.49
N MET A 95 -7.21 -27.00 14.33
CA MET A 95 -5.86 -26.53 14.65
C MET A 95 -5.01 -27.62 15.32
N ALA A 96 -5.61 -28.42 16.22
CA ALA A 96 -4.93 -29.55 16.83
C ALA A 96 -4.60 -30.64 15.80
N LYS A 97 -5.55 -31.02 14.94
CA LYS A 97 -5.32 -31.98 13.87
C LYS A 97 -4.18 -31.55 12.96
N PHE A 98 -4.18 -30.28 12.52
CA PHE A 98 -3.13 -29.74 11.67
C PHE A 98 -1.77 -29.68 12.38
N ALA A 99 -1.73 -29.25 13.65
CA ALA A 99 -0.50 -29.17 14.42
C ALA A 99 0.13 -30.57 14.64
N HIS A 100 -0.68 -31.59 14.87
CA HIS A 100 -0.20 -32.96 15.13
C HIS A 100 -0.14 -33.85 13.89
N GLY A 101 -0.65 -33.38 12.75
CA GLY A 101 -0.68 -34.14 11.50
C GLY A 101 -1.69 -35.30 11.53
N LEU A 102 -2.83 -35.11 12.19
CA LEU A 102 -3.95 -36.06 12.13
C LEU A 102 -4.69 -35.89 10.82
N ALA A 103 -5.10 -36.99 10.18
CA ALA A 103 -5.75 -37.04 8.88
C ALA A 103 -6.87 -38.10 8.88
N ASP A 104 -7.96 -37.78 9.56
CA ASP A 104 -9.12 -38.66 9.79
C ASP A 104 -10.38 -38.22 9.04
N ASP A 105 -10.35 -37.05 8.38
CA ASP A 105 -11.41 -36.54 7.51
C ASP A 105 -10.83 -35.96 6.20
N PHE A 106 -11.69 -35.61 5.23
CA PHE A 106 -11.22 -35.11 3.93
C PHE A 106 -10.34 -33.85 4.08
N LEU A 107 -10.75 -32.90 4.93
CA LEU A 107 -10.04 -31.63 5.07
C LEU A 107 -8.65 -31.81 5.68
N SER A 108 -8.54 -32.58 6.75
CA SER A 108 -7.29 -32.89 7.44
C SER A 108 -6.35 -33.76 6.60
N THR A 109 -6.90 -34.72 5.84
CA THR A 109 -6.12 -35.52 4.87
C THR A 109 -5.61 -34.66 3.72
N MET A 110 -6.46 -33.82 3.14
CA MET A 110 -6.07 -32.88 2.08
C MET A 110 -5.02 -31.88 2.58
N TYR A 111 -5.14 -31.38 3.81
CA TYR A 111 -4.17 -30.47 4.42
C TYR A 111 -2.75 -31.06 4.43
N LEU A 112 -2.58 -32.33 4.79
CA LEU A 112 -1.27 -32.98 4.77
C LEU A 112 -0.69 -33.14 3.35
N ALA A 113 -1.55 -33.29 2.36
CA ALA A 113 -1.14 -33.38 0.95
C ALA A 113 -0.91 -32.00 0.31
N PHE A 114 -1.28 -30.91 0.98
CA PHE A 114 -1.25 -29.57 0.41
C PHE A 114 0.13 -28.92 0.56
N THR A 115 0.73 -28.53 -0.56
CA THR A 115 2.08 -27.92 -0.59
C THR A 115 2.06 -26.40 -0.71
N GLY A 116 0.90 -25.81 -0.96
CA GLY A 116 0.74 -24.36 -1.09
C GLY A 116 0.65 -23.64 0.26
N PRO A 117 0.54 -22.30 0.24
CA PRO A 117 0.31 -21.52 1.45
C PRO A 117 -1.03 -21.84 2.13
N VAL A 118 -1.03 -21.83 3.47
CA VAL A 118 -2.25 -22.06 4.27
C VAL A 118 -2.59 -20.81 5.09
N VAL A 119 -3.87 -20.43 5.05
CA VAL A 119 -4.46 -19.35 5.85
C VAL A 119 -5.48 -19.94 6.81
N LEU A 120 -5.29 -19.70 8.11
CA LEU A 120 -6.19 -20.17 9.17
C LEU A 120 -6.89 -18.96 9.81
N ALA A 121 -8.21 -19.00 9.92
CA ALA A 121 -9.02 -18.00 10.59
C ALA A 121 -9.65 -18.61 11.86
N PRO A 122 -8.99 -18.50 13.03
CA PRO A 122 -9.44 -19.17 14.24
C PRO A 122 -10.79 -18.66 14.73
N ALA A 123 -11.63 -19.56 15.24
CA ALA A 123 -12.87 -19.19 15.91
C ALA A 123 -13.25 -20.20 16.99
N MET A 124 -13.34 -19.74 18.24
CA MET A 124 -13.66 -20.58 19.41
C MET A 124 -14.00 -19.72 20.64
N ASN A 125 -14.47 -20.36 21.70
CA ASN A 125 -14.66 -19.70 22.99
C ASN A 125 -13.33 -19.12 23.55
N ASN A 126 -13.39 -18.02 24.31
CA ASN A 126 -12.21 -17.36 24.90
C ASN A 126 -11.35 -18.29 25.76
N ASN A 127 -11.96 -19.17 26.56
CA ASN A 127 -11.23 -20.15 27.38
C ASN A 127 -10.55 -21.20 26.51
N MET A 128 -11.20 -21.64 25.42
CA MET A 128 -10.59 -22.54 24.45
C MET A 128 -9.41 -21.88 23.74
N TRP A 129 -9.55 -20.60 23.37
CA TRP A 129 -8.49 -19.83 22.74
C TRP A 129 -7.28 -19.69 23.67
N ARG A 130 -7.51 -19.29 24.92
CA ARG A 130 -6.46 -19.12 25.94
C ARG A 130 -5.86 -20.43 26.46
N HIS A 131 -6.48 -21.57 26.15
CA HIS A 131 -6.02 -22.86 26.64
C HIS A 131 -4.57 -23.13 26.18
N PRO A 132 -3.66 -23.59 27.06
CA PRO A 132 -2.26 -23.82 26.71
C PRO A 132 -2.06 -24.74 25.50
N ALA A 133 -2.89 -25.79 25.36
CA ALA A 133 -2.82 -26.68 24.20
C ALA A 133 -3.12 -25.95 22.88
N THR A 134 -4.13 -25.08 22.85
CA THR A 134 -4.48 -24.29 21.65
C THR A 134 -3.35 -23.33 21.31
N GLN A 135 -2.77 -22.66 22.31
CA GLN A 135 -1.64 -21.74 22.11
C GLN A 135 -0.38 -22.47 21.63
N ALA A 136 -0.09 -23.66 22.15
CA ALA A 136 1.01 -24.50 21.67
C ALA A 136 0.80 -24.93 20.21
N ASN A 137 -0.42 -25.36 19.85
CA ASN A 137 -0.77 -25.75 18.48
C ASN A 137 -0.66 -24.56 17.53
N LEU A 138 -1.14 -23.38 17.95
CA LEU A 138 -1.01 -22.15 17.19
C LEU A 138 0.46 -21.81 16.87
N GLU A 139 1.34 -21.96 17.85
CA GLU A 139 2.76 -21.67 17.68
C GLU A 139 3.42 -22.66 16.71
N VAL A 140 3.12 -23.96 16.82
CA VAL A 140 3.57 -24.97 15.85
C VAL A 140 3.11 -24.62 14.43
N LEU A 141 1.85 -24.20 14.27
CA LEU A 141 1.28 -23.84 12.97
C LEU A 141 1.98 -22.59 12.39
N ARG A 142 2.30 -21.60 13.22
CA ARG A 142 3.08 -20.41 12.80
C ARG A 142 4.49 -20.78 12.36
N GLN A 143 5.17 -21.65 13.11
CA GLN A 143 6.51 -22.13 12.76
C GLN A 143 6.54 -22.89 11.44
N ARG A 144 5.44 -23.56 11.08
CA ARG A 144 5.25 -24.21 9.77
C ARG A 144 4.91 -23.24 8.63
N GLY A 145 4.86 -21.94 8.89
CA GLY A 145 4.65 -20.91 7.87
C GLY A 145 3.18 -20.57 7.60
N HIS A 146 2.24 -21.06 8.42
CA HIS A 146 0.82 -20.76 8.21
C HIS A 146 0.49 -19.33 8.59
N THR A 147 -0.34 -18.68 7.77
CA THR A 147 -0.81 -17.32 8.04
C THR A 147 -2.05 -17.39 8.92
N ILE A 148 -2.01 -16.74 10.08
CA ILE A 148 -3.12 -16.73 11.04
C ILE A 148 -3.83 -15.37 10.97
N VAL A 149 -5.14 -15.38 10.77
CA VAL A 149 -5.98 -14.17 10.71
C VAL A 149 -6.96 -14.19 11.88
N GLY A 150 -6.74 -13.29 12.84
CA GLY A 150 -7.51 -13.23 14.07
C GLY A 150 -7.05 -14.24 15.14
N PRO A 151 -7.95 -14.60 16.09
CA PRO A 151 -9.34 -14.16 16.23
C PRO A 151 -9.45 -12.71 16.72
N ASP A 152 -10.60 -12.08 16.45
CA ASP A 152 -10.95 -10.76 16.95
C ASP A 152 -11.49 -10.83 18.40
N GLU A 153 -11.45 -9.70 19.09
CA GLU A 153 -12.11 -9.52 20.40
C GLU A 153 -13.56 -9.06 20.25
N GLY A 154 -14.44 -9.61 21.09
CA GLY A 154 -15.81 -9.14 21.22
C GLY A 154 -16.72 -10.10 21.99
N GLU A 155 -18.03 -9.85 21.93
CA GLU A 155 -19.03 -10.78 22.47
C GLU A 155 -19.01 -12.10 21.71
N LEU A 156 -18.85 -13.19 22.44
CA LEU A 156 -18.89 -14.56 21.92
C LEU A 156 -20.29 -15.15 22.13
N ALA A 157 -20.66 -16.16 21.34
CA ALA A 157 -21.99 -16.79 21.40
C ALA A 157 -22.37 -17.36 22.78
N CYS A 158 -21.39 -17.59 23.66
CA CYS A 158 -21.57 -18.03 25.04
C CYS A 158 -21.78 -16.88 26.04
N GLY A 159 -21.91 -15.62 25.58
CA GLY A 159 -22.15 -14.44 26.43
C GLY A 159 -20.90 -13.84 27.10
N THR A 160 -19.71 -14.41 26.87
CA THR A 160 -18.44 -13.86 27.37
C THR A 160 -17.83 -12.89 26.38
N VAL A 161 -17.24 -11.78 26.85
CA VAL A 161 -16.44 -10.87 26.04
C VAL A 161 -14.98 -11.30 26.08
N GLY A 162 -14.34 -11.44 24.92
CA GLY A 162 -12.91 -11.75 24.83
C GLY A 162 -12.46 -12.16 23.43
N PRO A 163 -11.17 -12.48 23.26
CA PRO A 163 -10.65 -13.00 21.99
C PRO A 163 -11.29 -14.36 21.68
N GLY A 164 -11.58 -14.62 20.41
CA GLY A 164 -12.13 -15.90 19.97
C GLY A 164 -13.15 -15.81 18.84
N ARG A 165 -13.59 -14.59 18.50
CA ARG A 165 -14.49 -14.38 17.37
C ARG A 165 -13.71 -14.50 16.06
N MET A 166 -14.26 -15.22 15.08
CA MET A 166 -13.68 -15.26 13.74
C MET A 166 -13.58 -13.84 13.18
N SER A 167 -12.42 -13.47 12.64
CA SER A 167 -12.24 -12.20 11.93
C SER A 167 -13.24 -12.04 10.79
N GLU A 168 -13.55 -10.81 10.43
CA GLU A 168 -14.54 -10.55 9.39
C GLU A 168 -14.11 -11.13 8.02
N PRO A 169 -15.06 -11.68 7.24
CA PRO A 169 -14.78 -12.34 5.96
C PRO A 169 -13.90 -11.52 5.00
N GLU A 170 -14.14 -10.22 4.91
CA GLU A 170 -13.37 -9.31 4.06
C GLU A 170 -11.90 -9.21 4.47
N VAL A 171 -11.62 -9.19 5.77
CA VAL A 171 -10.25 -9.17 6.31
C VAL A 171 -9.53 -10.46 5.97
N ILE A 172 -10.21 -11.60 6.09
CA ILE A 172 -9.66 -12.91 5.70
C ILE A 172 -9.39 -12.94 4.18
N ALA A 173 -10.33 -12.47 3.36
CA ALA A 173 -10.18 -12.43 1.91
C ALA A 173 -9.00 -11.53 1.47
N GLU A 174 -8.78 -10.40 2.15
CA GLU A 174 -7.61 -9.54 1.94
C GLU A 174 -6.30 -10.25 2.29
N ALA A 175 -6.26 -10.94 3.43
CA ALA A 175 -5.09 -11.73 3.82
C ALA A 175 -4.78 -12.85 2.82
N VAL A 176 -5.81 -13.54 2.31
CA VAL A 176 -5.69 -14.56 1.26
C VAL A 176 -5.08 -13.99 -0.01
N LEU A 177 -5.57 -12.84 -0.48
CA LEU A 177 -4.98 -12.14 -1.63
C LEU A 177 -3.54 -11.69 -1.37
N ALA A 178 -3.24 -11.18 -0.18
CA ALA A 178 -1.88 -10.76 0.17
C ALA A 178 -0.90 -11.94 0.10
N VAL A 179 -1.32 -13.12 0.57
CA VAL A 179 -0.53 -14.35 0.50
C VAL A 179 -0.36 -14.83 -0.94
N LEU A 180 -1.44 -14.87 -1.74
CA LEU A 180 -1.38 -15.26 -3.15
C LEU A 180 -0.54 -14.31 -4.02
N ASN A 181 -0.52 -13.03 -3.67
CA ASN A 181 0.25 -12.02 -4.39
C ASN A 181 1.71 -11.91 -3.91
N ARG A 182 2.15 -12.75 -2.96
CA ARG A 182 3.59 -12.86 -2.62
C ARG A 182 4.31 -13.42 -3.84
N ARG A 183 5.14 -12.58 -4.46
CA ARG A 183 6.03 -13.01 -5.54
C ARG A 183 7.25 -13.65 -4.91
N THR A 184 7.56 -14.90 -5.22
CA THR A 184 8.85 -15.54 -4.87
C THR A 184 9.87 -15.38 -5.98
N ASP A 185 9.73 -14.32 -6.77
CA ASP A 185 10.53 -14.08 -7.98
C ASP A 185 11.99 -13.67 -7.69
N MET A 186 12.38 -13.60 -6.42
CA MET A 186 13.76 -13.35 -5.99
C MET A 186 14.39 -14.54 -5.25
N GLU A 187 13.78 -15.72 -5.30
CA GLU A 187 14.41 -16.95 -4.81
C GLU A 187 15.76 -17.19 -5.52
N GLY A 188 16.78 -17.55 -4.74
CA GLY A 188 18.15 -17.74 -5.23
C GLY A 188 18.98 -16.45 -5.34
N GLU A 189 18.35 -15.27 -5.30
CA GLU A 189 19.05 -14.00 -5.31
C GLU A 189 19.62 -13.67 -3.91
N THR A 190 20.80 -13.04 -3.88
CA THR A 190 21.36 -12.47 -2.64
C THR A 190 21.40 -10.95 -2.76
N VAL A 191 20.62 -10.26 -1.93
CA VAL A 191 20.45 -8.81 -1.98
C VAL A 191 21.23 -8.17 -0.83
N LEU A 192 22.26 -7.39 -1.17
CA LEU A 192 23.02 -6.58 -0.23
C LEU A 192 22.46 -5.15 -0.20
N VAL A 193 21.89 -4.74 0.92
CA VAL A 193 21.27 -3.42 1.10
C VAL A 193 22.08 -2.61 2.11
N THR A 194 22.32 -1.33 1.82
CA THR A 194 22.84 -0.37 2.82
C THR A 194 21.70 0.55 3.27
N ALA A 195 21.62 0.88 4.56
CA ALA A 195 20.60 1.77 5.09
C ALA A 195 21.09 2.69 6.21
N GLY A 196 20.36 3.77 6.46
CA GLY A 196 20.62 4.69 7.58
C GLY A 196 21.69 5.76 7.30
N PRO A 197 21.98 6.62 8.29
CA PRO A 197 23.03 7.62 8.22
C PRO A 197 24.40 7.00 8.56
N THR A 198 25.51 7.68 8.28
CA THR A 198 26.80 7.40 8.93
C THR A 198 27.16 8.52 9.90
N GLN A 199 27.86 8.19 10.98
CA GLN A 199 28.31 9.10 12.02
C GLN A 199 29.84 9.20 12.00
N GLU A 200 30.37 10.31 11.50
CA GLU A 200 31.80 10.56 11.38
C GLU A 200 32.32 11.27 12.65
N PRO A 201 33.09 10.59 13.51
CA PRO A 201 33.55 11.18 14.77
C PRO A 201 34.49 12.36 14.53
N LEU A 202 34.21 13.47 15.20
CA LEU A 202 35.10 14.63 15.30
C LEU A 202 36.03 14.50 16.52
N ASP A 203 35.48 14.00 17.62
CA ASP A 203 36.14 13.67 18.88
C ASP A 203 35.30 12.56 19.58
N PRO A 204 35.66 12.06 20.77
CA PRO A 204 34.89 10.99 21.44
C PRO A 204 33.44 11.36 21.80
N VAL A 205 33.06 12.64 21.73
CA VAL A 205 31.75 13.16 22.14
C VAL A 205 30.92 13.65 20.95
N ARG A 206 31.58 14.17 19.91
CA ARG A 206 30.93 14.83 18.77
C ARG A 206 31.17 14.07 17.48
N TYR A 207 30.17 14.05 16.62
CA TYR A 207 30.26 13.48 15.28
C TYR A 207 29.46 14.31 14.27
N ILE A 208 29.80 14.17 13.00
CA ILE A 208 29.03 14.67 11.86
C ILE A 208 28.14 13.54 11.36
N THR A 209 26.85 13.83 11.18
CA THR A 209 25.88 12.88 10.63
C THR A 209 24.95 13.59 9.67
N ASN A 210 24.21 12.81 8.88
CA ASN A 210 23.04 13.30 8.14
C ASN A 210 21.73 12.88 8.83
N ARG A 211 20.60 13.34 8.29
CA ARG A 211 19.24 13.15 8.83
C ARG A 211 18.51 11.91 8.28
N SER A 212 19.24 10.95 7.72
CA SER A 212 18.60 9.75 7.19
C SER A 212 17.91 8.97 8.31
N SER A 213 16.65 8.60 8.07
CA SER A 213 15.87 7.76 8.99
C SER A 213 16.09 6.25 8.78
N GLY A 214 16.79 5.85 7.70
CA GLY A 214 16.99 4.45 7.31
C GLY A 214 15.74 3.71 6.79
N ARG A 215 14.54 4.26 6.96
CA ARG A 215 13.26 3.62 6.60
C ARG A 215 13.22 3.06 5.18
N MET A 216 13.77 3.78 4.21
CA MET A 216 13.80 3.34 2.81
C MET A 216 14.62 2.05 2.63
N GLY A 217 15.82 1.98 3.21
CA GLY A 217 16.67 0.79 3.08
C GLY A 217 16.11 -0.41 3.84
N TYR A 218 15.50 -0.19 5.01
CA TYR A 218 14.83 -1.25 5.77
C TYR A 218 13.62 -1.81 4.99
N ALA A 219 12.78 -0.95 4.41
CA ALA A 219 11.64 -1.39 3.61
C ALA A 219 12.07 -2.17 2.35
N LEU A 220 13.18 -1.77 1.71
CA LEU A 220 13.74 -2.52 0.58
C LEU A 220 14.27 -3.89 0.99
N ALA A 221 14.90 -3.99 2.16
CA ALA A 221 15.38 -5.26 2.71
C ALA A 221 14.22 -6.21 3.05
N GLU A 222 13.17 -5.70 3.72
CA GLU A 222 11.94 -6.46 4.00
C GLU A 222 11.26 -6.95 2.73
N ALA A 223 11.11 -6.06 1.73
CA ALA A 223 10.46 -6.42 0.48
C ALA A 223 11.24 -7.48 -0.31
N ALA A 224 12.57 -7.42 -0.31
CA ALA A 224 13.41 -8.44 -0.95
C ALA A 224 13.31 -9.79 -0.22
N ALA A 225 13.37 -9.79 1.11
CA ALA A 225 13.24 -11.01 1.91
C ALA A 225 11.85 -11.64 1.74
N ALA A 226 10.79 -10.82 1.73
CA ALA A 226 9.42 -11.26 1.48
C ALA A 226 9.22 -11.84 0.08
N ARG A 227 10.14 -11.59 -0.86
CA ARG A 227 10.15 -12.14 -2.23
C ARG A 227 11.07 -13.35 -2.41
N GLY A 228 11.60 -13.89 -1.31
CA GLY A 228 12.43 -15.10 -1.31
C GLY A 228 13.94 -14.86 -1.43
N ALA A 229 14.39 -13.60 -1.46
CA ALA A 229 15.82 -13.31 -1.53
C ALA A 229 16.53 -13.55 -0.19
N ARG A 230 17.80 -13.97 -0.25
CA ARG A 230 18.70 -13.90 0.90
C ARG A 230 19.19 -12.47 1.06
N VAL A 231 18.82 -11.80 2.16
CA VAL A 231 19.12 -10.37 2.32
C VAL A 231 20.18 -10.13 3.40
N VAL A 232 21.17 -9.31 3.07
CA VAL A 232 22.14 -8.74 4.01
C VAL A 232 21.94 -7.22 4.07
N LEU A 233 21.64 -6.69 5.25
CA LEU A 233 21.40 -5.27 5.49
C LEU A 233 22.54 -4.65 6.30
N VAL A 234 23.40 -3.86 5.66
CA VAL A 234 24.43 -3.04 6.32
C VAL A 234 23.79 -1.73 6.78
N SER A 235 23.53 -1.60 8.08
CA SER A 235 22.78 -0.49 8.66
C SER A 235 23.68 0.43 9.47
N GLY A 236 23.64 1.73 9.13
CA GLY A 236 24.04 2.81 10.02
C GLY A 236 23.13 2.94 11.26
N PRO A 237 23.45 3.84 12.20
CA PRO A 237 22.69 4.02 13.44
C PRO A 237 21.28 4.56 13.19
N VAL A 238 20.27 3.72 13.47
CA VAL A 238 18.83 4.04 13.40
C VAL A 238 18.07 3.32 14.51
N HIS A 239 16.88 3.84 14.88
CA HIS A 239 15.95 3.21 15.83
C HIS A 239 14.83 2.48 15.10
N LEU A 240 15.18 1.53 14.23
CA LEU A 240 14.21 0.68 13.52
C LEU A 240 14.38 -0.78 13.98
N PRO A 241 13.29 -1.54 14.12
CA PRO A 241 13.36 -2.97 14.41
C PRO A 241 14.06 -3.70 13.28
N GLU A 242 14.72 -4.82 13.60
CA GLU A 242 15.40 -5.63 12.60
C GLU A 242 14.37 -6.43 11.79
N PRO A 243 14.42 -6.36 10.44
CA PRO A 243 13.52 -7.13 9.59
C PRO A 243 13.65 -8.64 9.79
N THR A 244 12.52 -9.35 9.86
CA THR A 244 12.49 -10.81 9.89
C THR A 244 13.09 -11.40 8.61
N GLY A 245 13.95 -12.42 8.74
CA GLY A 245 14.56 -13.09 7.59
C GLY A 245 15.70 -12.30 6.91
N VAL A 246 16.19 -11.23 7.54
CA VAL A 246 17.29 -10.41 7.03
C VAL A 246 18.49 -10.50 7.97
N THR A 247 19.70 -10.68 7.43
CA THR A 247 20.94 -10.60 8.20
C THR A 247 21.37 -9.14 8.36
N VAL A 248 21.32 -8.59 9.57
CA VAL A 248 21.63 -7.17 9.81
C VAL A 248 23.06 -7.00 10.33
N ILE A 249 23.85 -6.15 9.67
CA ILE A 249 25.21 -5.77 10.08
C ILE A 249 25.18 -4.30 10.49
N LYS A 250 25.38 -4.02 11.77
CA LYS A 250 25.39 -2.63 12.30
C LYS A 250 26.78 -2.01 12.13
N VAL A 251 26.81 -0.80 11.57
CA VAL A 251 28.02 0.00 11.37
C VAL A 251 27.77 1.44 11.84
N ARG A 252 28.83 2.19 12.12
CA ARG A 252 28.74 3.59 12.53
C ARG A 252 29.32 4.53 11.50
N THR A 253 30.52 4.25 11.00
CA THR A 253 31.26 5.14 10.09
C THR A 253 31.09 4.75 8.62
N ALA A 254 31.36 5.68 7.70
CA ALA A 254 31.39 5.40 6.27
C ALA A 254 32.44 4.34 5.89
N LEU A 255 33.57 4.31 6.61
CA LEU A 255 34.62 3.30 6.40
C LEU A 255 34.17 1.91 6.86
N GLU A 256 33.56 1.80 8.04
CA GLU A 256 32.97 0.54 8.50
C GLU A 256 31.89 0.03 7.54
N MET A 257 31.02 0.94 7.06
CA MET A 257 29.99 0.59 6.08
C MET A 257 30.61 0.10 4.77
N ARG A 258 31.66 0.76 4.28
CA ARG A 258 32.41 0.35 3.09
C ARG A 258 32.97 -1.06 3.28
N ASP A 259 33.64 -1.30 4.40
CA ASP A 259 34.31 -2.57 4.67
C ASP A 259 33.30 -3.72 4.81
N ALA A 260 32.18 -3.48 5.51
CA ALA A 260 31.08 -4.43 5.62
C ALA A 260 30.44 -4.75 4.25
N VAL A 261 30.29 -3.75 3.38
CA VAL A 261 29.80 -3.95 2.01
C VAL A 261 30.76 -4.82 1.21
N PHE A 262 32.07 -4.52 1.23
CA PHE A 262 33.05 -5.32 0.47
C PHE A 262 33.18 -6.75 0.99
N ALA A 263 33.07 -6.97 2.31
CA ALA A 263 33.09 -8.31 2.89
C ALA A 263 31.90 -9.18 2.46
N ASN A 264 30.79 -8.57 2.03
CA ASN A 264 29.57 -9.26 1.61
C ASN A 264 29.27 -9.08 0.11
N LEU A 265 30.19 -8.50 -0.66
CA LEU A 265 29.96 -8.13 -2.06
C LEU A 265 30.00 -9.33 -2.99
N GLU A 266 30.94 -10.25 -2.77
CA GLU A 266 31.16 -11.43 -3.63
C GLU A 266 29.94 -12.33 -3.75
N PRO A 267 29.22 -12.69 -2.66
CA PRO A 267 28.01 -13.49 -2.77
C PRO A 267 26.76 -12.70 -3.19
N ALA A 268 26.82 -11.36 -3.31
CA ALA A 268 25.66 -10.53 -3.62
C ALA A 268 25.40 -10.46 -5.12
N THR A 269 24.19 -10.81 -5.54
CA THR A 269 23.73 -10.66 -6.93
C THR A 269 23.15 -9.27 -7.20
N ILE A 270 22.60 -8.63 -6.16
CA ILE A 270 22.01 -7.29 -6.22
C ILE A 270 22.57 -6.44 -5.08
N VAL A 271 23.01 -5.22 -5.40
CA VAL A 271 23.50 -4.26 -4.39
C VAL A 271 22.64 -2.98 -4.42
N ILE A 272 22.03 -2.65 -3.29
CA ILE A 272 21.18 -1.47 -3.12
C ILE A 272 21.86 -0.47 -2.18
N LYS A 273 22.30 0.67 -2.74
CA LYS A 273 23.01 1.72 -2.00
C LYS A 273 22.05 2.78 -1.45
N ALA A 274 21.18 2.39 -0.51
CA ALA A 274 20.15 3.26 0.08
C ALA A 274 20.60 3.99 1.36
N ALA A 275 21.81 3.74 1.88
CA ALA A 275 22.37 4.50 2.99
C ALA A 275 22.72 5.93 2.57
N ALA A 276 22.53 6.87 3.50
CA ALA A 276 23.09 8.21 3.36
C ALA A 276 24.50 8.18 3.96
N VAL A 277 25.48 7.91 3.10
CA VAL A 277 26.89 7.84 3.50
C VAL A 277 27.50 9.24 3.54
N ALA A 278 28.27 9.55 4.57
CA ALA A 278 28.97 10.82 4.67
C ALA A 278 30.04 10.98 3.56
N ASP A 279 30.04 12.15 2.91
CA ASP A 279 31.01 12.52 1.87
C ASP A 279 32.44 12.78 2.41
N TYR A 280 32.52 13.15 3.69
CA TYR A 280 33.73 13.62 4.34
C TYR A 280 33.94 12.90 5.67
N HIS A 281 35.19 12.56 5.97
CA HIS A 281 35.59 12.06 7.28
C HIS A 281 36.80 12.82 7.82
N VAL A 282 37.03 12.72 9.14
CA VAL A 282 38.21 13.29 9.78
C VAL A 282 39.37 12.31 9.66
N ALA A 283 40.47 12.74 9.04
CA ALA A 283 41.60 11.87 8.74
C ALA A 283 42.34 11.34 9.99
N LYS A 284 42.34 12.11 11.08
CA LYS A 284 42.85 11.71 12.39
C LYS A 284 41.91 12.22 13.47
N VAL A 285 41.15 11.31 14.06
CA VAL A 285 40.24 11.62 15.17
C VAL A 285 41.09 11.83 16.43
N PRO A 286 41.04 12.99 17.09
CA PRO A 286 41.73 13.20 18.37
C PRO A 286 41.18 12.28 19.46
N GLN A 287 42.04 11.79 20.35
CA GLN A 287 41.62 10.94 21.48
C GLN A 287 40.97 11.73 22.63
N GLY A 288 41.16 13.05 22.68
CA GLY A 288 40.59 13.94 23.70
C GLY A 288 39.51 14.86 23.14
N LYS A 289 38.60 15.30 24.01
CA LYS A 289 37.55 16.29 23.66
C LYS A 289 38.18 17.59 23.17
N LEU A 290 37.74 18.10 22.03
CA LEU A 290 38.19 19.38 21.49
C LEU A 290 37.79 20.53 22.45
N LYS A 291 38.77 21.35 22.85
CA LYS A 291 38.56 22.53 23.73
C LYS A 291 37.66 23.56 23.03
N LYS A 292 36.84 24.30 23.80
CA LYS A 292 35.92 25.36 23.32
C LYS A 292 36.66 26.64 22.89
N THR A 293 37.68 26.52 22.05
CA THR A 293 38.25 27.67 21.32
C THR A 293 37.68 27.69 19.91
N ALA A 294 37.72 28.84 19.23
CA ALA A 294 37.24 29.00 17.85
C ALA A 294 38.08 28.17 16.85
N ALA A 295 37.91 26.84 16.88
CA ALA A 295 38.52 25.90 15.97
C ALA A 295 37.89 26.10 14.59
N ARG A 296 38.70 26.53 13.62
CA ARG A 296 38.27 26.70 12.24
C ARG A 296 38.38 25.34 11.56
N LEU A 297 37.24 24.70 11.26
CA LEU A 297 37.19 23.52 10.40
C LEU A 297 37.41 23.95 8.96
N SER A 298 38.41 23.39 8.28
CA SER A 298 38.65 23.63 6.86
C SER A 298 38.50 22.35 6.06
N LEU A 299 37.72 22.44 4.98
CA LEU A 299 37.50 21.37 4.01
C LEU A 299 38.68 21.36 3.02
N GLN A 300 39.26 20.18 2.77
CA GLN A 300 40.21 20.00 1.68
C GLN A 300 39.71 18.93 0.69
N PRO A 301 39.99 19.07 -0.62
CA PRO A 301 39.82 17.99 -1.58
C PRO A 301 40.64 16.77 -1.12
N GLY A 302 40.01 15.60 -0.99
CA GLY A 302 40.69 14.37 -0.59
C GLY A 302 41.01 13.47 -1.78
N GLY A 303 42.08 12.68 -1.66
CA GLY A 303 42.48 11.64 -2.60
C GLY A 303 41.56 10.39 -2.57
N PRO A 304 41.97 9.26 -3.18
CA PRO A 304 41.12 8.07 -3.32
C PRO A 304 40.75 7.51 -1.94
N GLY A 305 39.47 7.66 -1.55
CA GLY A 305 38.96 7.37 -0.20
C GLY A 305 38.00 8.41 0.38
N GLY A 306 37.67 9.47 -0.36
CA GLY A 306 36.74 10.51 0.05
C GLY A 306 37.41 11.81 0.46
N ARG A 307 36.63 12.87 0.63
CA ARG A 307 37.14 14.22 0.96
C ARG A 307 37.47 14.33 2.45
N ARG A 308 38.53 15.05 2.83
CA ARG A 308 39.06 15.06 4.21
C ARG A 308 38.75 16.37 4.94
N LEU A 309 38.37 16.27 6.21
CA LEU A 309 38.24 17.41 7.13
C LEU A 309 39.54 17.58 7.96
N ARG A 310 40.11 18.79 7.98
CA ARG A 310 41.14 19.16 8.98
C ARG A 310 40.53 20.07 10.04
N VAL A 311 40.89 19.78 11.30
CA VAL A 311 40.66 20.66 12.44
C VAL A 311 41.99 21.36 12.73
N ARG A 312 42.05 22.70 12.64
CA ARG A 312 43.24 23.49 13.05
C ARG A 312 42.95 24.21 14.37
N ASP A 313 43.85 24.06 15.33
CA ASP A 313 43.89 24.84 16.57
C ASP A 313 44.79 26.07 16.37
N GLN A 314 44.40 27.24 16.87
CA GLN A 314 45.00 28.54 16.47
C GLN A 314 46.37 28.85 17.09
N ARG A 315 46.97 27.97 17.91
CA ARG A 315 48.11 28.34 18.77
C ARG A 315 49.51 27.90 18.33
N SER A 316 49.72 27.43 17.11
CA SER A 316 51.07 27.01 16.69
C SER A 316 51.40 27.40 15.26
N ASP A 317 51.51 28.71 14.98
CA ASP A 317 52.38 29.21 13.91
C ASP A 317 52.58 30.72 14.08
N HIS A 318 53.51 31.09 14.96
CA HIS A 318 54.29 32.33 14.84
C HIS A 318 55.76 31.91 14.78
N GLY A 319 56.29 31.81 13.57
CA GLY A 319 57.71 31.57 13.26
C GLY A 319 57.97 32.02 11.82
N PRO A 320 59.06 32.75 11.54
CA PRO A 320 59.10 33.71 10.43
C PRO A 320 59.57 33.12 9.11
N GLY A 321 59.04 33.69 8.02
CA GLY A 321 59.76 33.99 6.78
C GLY A 321 60.37 32.84 5.97
N HIS A 322 59.82 32.59 4.79
CA HIS A 322 60.58 32.72 3.54
C HIS A 322 59.63 32.64 2.35
N GLY A 323 59.55 33.74 1.59
CA GLY A 323 58.92 33.73 0.27
C GLY A 323 59.78 32.98 -0.74
N ARG A 324 59.12 32.29 -1.67
CA ARG A 324 59.63 32.14 -3.04
C ARG A 324 58.49 31.95 -4.01
N CYS A 325 58.43 32.88 -4.94
CA CYS A 325 57.68 32.88 -6.18
C CYS A 325 58.36 31.90 -7.17
N GLY A 326 57.58 31.22 -8.01
CA GLY A 326 58.09 30.40 -9.10
C GLY A 326 56.99 30.09 -10.13
N ARG A 327 57.08 30.75 -11.29
CA ARG A 327 56.28 30.50 -12.51
C ARG A 327 56.90 29.35 -13.33
N SER A 328 56.05 28.44 -13.84
CA SER A 328 55.98 27.77 -15.18
C SER A 328 57.24 27.14 -15.83
N PRO A 329 57.20 26.45 -17.01
CA PRO A 329 56.18 25.63 -17.72
C PRO A 329 56.69 24.28 -18.36
N GLN A 330 55.75 23.47 -18.89
CA GLN A 330 55.77 22.62 -20.13
C GLN A 330 56.77 21.46 -20.41
N GLY A 331 56.21 20.41 -21.06
CA GLY A 331 56.88 19.42 -21.95
C GLY A 331 56.84 17.96 -21.45
N VAL A 332 56.68 16.86 -22.21
CA VAL A 332 56.67 16.54 -23.66
C VAL A 332 56.15 15.07 -23.84
N GLN A 333 55.36 14.84 -24.91
CA GLN A 333 55.18 13.70 -25.84
C GLN A 333 55.10 12.18 -25.46
N THR A 334 53.98 11.58 -25.89
CA THR A 334 53.72 10.39 -26.74
C THR A 334 54.73 9.23 -26.89
N ARG A 335 54.21 7.99 -26.85
CA ARG A 335 54.55 6.90 -27.81
C ARG A 335 53.34 6.00 -28.13
N ARG A 336 53.17 5.74 -29.44
CA ARG A 336 52.31 4.71 -30.07
C ARG A 336 53.06 3.38 -30.14
N GLY A 337 52.31 2.28 -30.19
CA GLY A 337 52.77 0.98 -30.69
C GLY A 337 51.59 0.05 -30.91
N GLY A 338 51.23 -0.20 -32.18
CA GLY A 338 50.27 -1.22 -32.58
C GLY A 338 50.98 -2.39 -33.25
N ALA A 339 50.37 -3.58 -33.18
CA ALA A 339 50.68 -4.71 -34.05
C ALA A 339 49.40 -5.51 -34.34
N HIS A 340 49.23 -5.84 -35.62
CA HIS A 340 48.14 -6.61 -36.23
C HIS A 340 48.63 -8.01 -36.66
N LEU A 341 47.65 -8.88 -37.02
CA LEU A 341 47.67 -10.14 -37.81
C LEU A 341 47.23 -11.35 -36.95
N ARG A 342 46.38 -12.31 -37.36
CA ARG A 342 45.53 -12.55 -38.55
C ARG A 342 44.43 -13.60 -38.24
N ARG A 343 43.45 -13.66 -39.15
CA ARG A 343 42.14 -14.36 -39.25
C ARG A 343 42.08 -15.91 -39.15
N GLY A 344 40.87 -16.39 -38.76
CA GLY A 344 40.19 -17.66 -39.13
C GLY A 344 39.45 -18.25 -37.91
N ALA A 345 38.14 -18.52 -37.85
CA ALA A 345 37.16 -19.01 -38.83
C ALA A 345 35.71 -18.54 -38.52
N GLN A 346 34.81 -18.77 -39.48
CA GLN A 346 33.43 -18.26 -39.63
C GLN A 346 32.36 -19.10 -38.89
N ALA A 347 31.29 -18.43 -38.41
CA ALA A 347 29.95 -19.00 -38.14
C ALA A 347 28.90 -17.86 -38.04
N PRO A 348 27.59 -18.13 -38.27
CA PRO A 348 26.77 -17.35 -39.22
C PRO A 348 25.90 -16.23 -38.63
N ALA A 349 25.38 -15.41 -39.55
CA ALA A 349 24.55 -14.24 -39.34
C ALA A 349 23.28 -14.53 -38.51
N ARG A 350 23.07 -13.71 -37.47
CA ARG A 350 21.83 -13.69 -36.67
C ARG A 350 20.71 -12.99 -37.44
N PRO A 351 19.47 -13.53 -37.40
CA PRO A 351 18.31 -12.91 -38.03
C PRO A 351 17.83 -11.68 -37.24
N SER A 352 17.27 -10.74 -37.98
CA SER A 352 16.75 -9.43 -37.60
C SER A 352 15.83 -9.43 -36.37
N ARG A 353 16.12 -8.54 -35.40
CA ARG A 353 15.16 -8.14 -34.37
C ARG A 353 13.90 -7.60 -35.05
N LEU A 354 12.75 -8.19 -34.75
CA LEU A 354 11.45 -7.59 -35.05
C LEU A 354 11.42 -6.17 -34.44
N PRO A 355 10.95 -5.15 -35.18
CA PRO A 355 11.04 -3.77 -34.76
C PRO A 355 10.10 -3.52 -33.58
N MET A 356 10.67 -3.05 -32.47
CA MET A 356 9.95 -2.40 -31.39
C MET A 356 9.02 -1.34 -32.02
N ASN A 357 7.71 -1.46 -31.76
CA ASN A 357 6.69 -0.62 -32.39
C ASN A 357 7.03 0.86 -32.12
N ARG A 358 7.38 1.59 -33.18
CA ARG A 358 7.83 2.98 -33.14
C ARG A 358 6.84 3.88 -32.39
N GLU A 359 5.56 3.52 -32.47
CA GLU A 359 4.47 4.23 -31.82
C GLU A 359 4.46 4.06 -30.31
N LEU A 360 4.75 2.84 -29.83
CA LEU A 360 4.85 2.56 -28.39
C LEU A 360 6.09 3.25 -27.79
N LEU A 361 7.21 3.25 -28.52
CA LEU A 361 8.42 3.95 -28.11
C LEU A 361 8.20 5.47 -28.07
N ARG A 362 7.47 6.02 -29.05
CA ARG A 362 7.09 7.44 -29.12
C ARG A 362 6.23 7.84 -27.92
N GLN A 363 5.18 7.07 -27.62
CA GLN A 363 4.30 7.33 -26.47
C GLN A 363 5.04 7.31 -25.13
N VAL A 364 5.98 6.37 -24.98
CA VAL A 364 6.82 6.28 -23.77
C VAL A 364 7.81 7.45 -23.69
N LEU A 365 8.40 7.87 -24.81
CA LEU A 365 9.32 9.01 -24.84
C LEU A 365 8.61 10.35 -24.60
N GLU A 366 7.42 10.53 -25.17
CA GLU A 366 6.55 11.71 -24.92
C GLU A 366 6.14 11.78 -23.45
N TYR A 367 5.77 10.65 -22.85
CA TYR A 367 5.49 10.56 -21.41
C TYR A 367 6.66 11.04 -20.54
N TYR A 368 7.90 10.67 -20.86
CA TYR A 368 9.08 11.10 -20.10
C TYR A 368 9.50 12.55 -20.38
N GLN A 369 9.26 13.05 -21.59
CA GLN A 369 9.47 14.47 -21.93
C GLN A 369 8.45 15.37 -21.23
N ASP A 370 7.19 14.97 -21.13
CA ASP A 370 6.15 15.67 -20.39
C ASP A 370 6.43 15.72 -18.88
N LEU A 371 7.23 14.77 -18.37
CA LEU A 371 7.75 14.74 -17.00
C LEU A 371 9.05 15.56 -16.81
N GLY A 372 9.54 16.22 -17.86
CA GLY A 372 10.74 17.08 -17.81
C GLY A 372 12.08 16.34 -17.82
N ILE A 373 12.09 15.04 -18.16
CA ILE A 373 13.30 14.21 -18.16
C ILE A 373 13.92 14.24 -19.57
N GLN A 374 15.01 14.97 -19.73
CA GLN A 374 15.65 15.19 -21.04
C GLN A 374 16.80 14.23 -21.36
N THR A 375 17.19 13.33 -20.45
CA THR A 375 18.35 12.46 -20.65
C THR A 375 18.11 11.05 -20.10
N LEU A 376 18.21 10.04 -20.97
CA LEU A 376 18.18 8.63 -20.62
C LEU A 376 19.58 8.06 -20.83
N TYR A 377 20.21 7.54 -19.77
CA TYR A 377 21.49 6.84 -19.89
C TYR A 377 21.26 5.40 -20.37
N LEU A 378 21.80 5.06 -21.54
CA LEU A 378 21.88 3.68 -22.01
C LEU A 378 23.09 3.00 -21.36
N SER A 379 22.86 1.87 -20.69
CA SER A 379 23.92 0.93 -20.31
C SER A 379 24.24 0.03 -21.50
N ASP A 380 25.52 -0.15 -21.80
CA ASP A 380 26.04 -0.92 -22.95
C ASP A 380 25.65 -2.41 -22.83
N PRO A 381 24.92 -2.99 -23.80
CA PRO A 381 24.45 -4.38 -23.73
C PRO A 381 25.54 -5.34 -24.20
N ARG A 382 26.51 -5.63 -23.34
CA ARG A 382 27.50 -6.70 -23.57
C ARG A 382 27.70 -7.59 -22.36
N THR A 383 26.64 -8.29 -21.97
CA THR A 383 26.61 -9.54 -21.15
C THR A 383 25.16 -9.75 -20.78
N SER A 384 24.45 -10.85 -21.00
CA SER A 384 24.74 -12.17 -21.56
C SER A 384 23.36 -12.79 -21.83
N ALA A 385 23.20 -13.40 -23.00
CA ALA A 385 21.96 -14.06 -23.40
C ALA A 385 21.88 -15.49 -22.86
N SER A 386 20.63 -15.92 -22.66
CA SER A 386 20.05 -17.17 -22.17
C SER A 386 20.40 -18.44 -22.97
N GLU A 387 20.12 -19.59 -22.34
CA GLU A 387 19.80 -20.86 -23.03
C GLU A 387 18.28 -21.21 -22.98
N PRO A 388 17.78 -22.08 -23.90
CA PRO A 388 16.45 -21.95 -24.50
C PRO A 388 15.49 -23.14 -24.27
N ARG A 389 14.19 -22.88 -24.56
CA ARG A 389 13.07 -23.84 -24.60
C ARG A 389 12.81 -24.38 -26.02
N ALA A 390 12.17 -25.55 -26.10
CA ALA A 390 11.56 -26.13 -27.31
C ALA A 390 10.03 -25.97 -27.33
N SER A 391 9.45 -26.05 -28.53
CA SER A 391 8.10 -25.64 -28.93
C SER A 391 7.24 -26.82 -29.46
N ALA A 392 5.91 -26.62 -29.52
CA ALA A 392 5.05 -27.10 -30.61
C ALA A 392 3.66 -26.42 -30.57
N SER A 393 3.08 -26.28 -31.76
CA SER A 393 1.98 -25.41 -32.20
C SER A 393 0.68 -26.17 -32.51
N GLY A 394 -0.47 -25.48 -32.54
CA GLY A 394 -1.72 -26.00 -33.13
C GLY A 394 -2.88 -25.01 -33.09
N VAL A 395 -3.37 -24.61 -34.26
CA VAL A 395 -4.52 -23.73 -34.55
C VAL A 395 -5.81 -24.55 -34.63
N LEU A 396 -6.99 -23.98 -34.33
CA LEU A 396 -8.25 -24.18 -35.09
C LEU A 396 -9.42 -23.29 -34.57
N SER A 397 -10.36 -23.06 -35.49
CA SER A 397 -11.30 -21.95 -35.67
C SER A 397 -12.54 -21.84 -34.76
N ALA A 398 -13.17 -20.66 -34.83
CA ALA A 398 -14.47 -20.27 -34.27
C ALA A 398 -15.68 -21.05 -34.86
N PRO A 399 -16.89 -20.89 -34.28
CA PRO A 399 -17.80 -19.88 -34.83
C PRO A 399 -18.57 -19.03 -33.80
N LEU A 400 -18.95 -17.83 -34.25
CA LEU A 400 -19.87 -16.90 -33.59
C LEU A 400 -21.32 -17.40 -33.65
N ALA A 401 -22.03 -17.30 -32.52
CA ALA A 401 -23.49 -17.39 -32.47
C ALA A 401 -24.06 -16.20 -31.68
N SER A 402 -25.03 -15.55 -32.30
CA SER A 402 -25.83 -14.41 -31.84
C SER A 402 -26.65 -14.72 -30.58
N VAL A 403 -26.66 -13.82 -29.60
CA VAL A 403 -27.69 -13.80 -28.55
C VAL A 403 -28.15 -12.36 -28.29
N SER A 404 -29.46 -12.26 -28.23
CA SER A 404 -30.35 -11.10 -28.23
C SER A 404 -30.29 -10.24 -26.96
N GLU A 405 -30.68 -8.98 -27.10
CA GLU A 405 -30.86 -8.00 -26.02
C GLU A 405 -31.85 -8.47 -24.92
N PRO A 406 -31.54 -8.19 -23.64
CA PRO A 406 -32.56 -8.07 -22.60
C PRO A 406 -32.80 -6.60 -22.21
N ARG A 407 -34.09 -6.28 -22.28
CA ARG A 407 -34.85 -5.09 -21.89
C ARG A 407 -34.58 -4.62 -20.45
N ALA A 408 -34.60 -3.30 -20.27
CA ALA A 408 -34.52 -2.61 -18.97
C ALA A 408 -35.68 -2.95 -18.02
N PRO A 409 -35.44 -2.99 -16.69
CA PRO A 409 -36.50 -2.84 -15.70
C PRO A 409 -36.57 -1.42 -15.14
N ALA A 410 -37.80 -1.07 -14.77
CA ALA A 410 -38.31 0.25 -14.49
C ALA A 410 -37.91 0.82 -13.12
N SER A 411 -38.06 2.13 -13.03
CA SER A 411 -37.97 2.97 -11.83
C SER A 411 -38.88 2.49 -10.70
N GLY A 412 -38.28 1.96 -9.63
CA GLY A 412 -38.95 1.73 -8.34
C GLY A 412 -38.54 2.82 -7.35
N ALA A 413 -39.48 3.71 -7.01
CA ALA A 413 -39.33 4.64 -5.90
C ALA A 413 -39.25 3.86 -4.59
N VAL A 414 -38.17 4.05 -3.83
CA VAL A 414 -38.04 3.54 -2.46
C VAL A 414 -38.26 4.72 -1.53
N SER A 415 -39.39 4.70 -0.83
CA SER A 415 -39.71 5.58 0.28
C SER A 415 -38.91 5.18 1.52
N ASP A 416 -38.07 6.08 2.04
CA ASP A 416 -37.42 5.92 3.35
C ASP A 416 -38.29 6.61 4.43
N PRO A 417 -38.65 5.90 5.52
CA PRO A 417 -39.40 6.46 6.65
C PRO A 417 -38.47 7.11 7.69
N LEU A 418 -39.11 7.92 8.55
CA LEU A 418 -38.61 8.55 9.78
C LEU A 418 -37.74 9.82 9.64
N ALA A 419 -38.48 10.93 9.65
CA ALA A 419 -38.04 12.18 10.24
C ALA A 419 -37.96 12.06 11.77
N SER A 420 -36.85 12.53 12.35
CA SER A 420 -36.90 13.16 13.68
C SER A 420 -35.75 14.17 13.86
N ALA A 421 -36.17 15.43 14.03
CA ALA A 421 -35.58 16.53 14.79
C ALA A 421 -34.11 16.95 14.58
N SER A 422 -33.92 18.04 13.83
CA SER A 422 -33.17 19.21 14.31
C SER A 422 -33.69 20.44 13.54
N GLU A 423 -34.11 21.47 14.27
CA GLU A 423 -34.76 22.67 13.74
C GLU A 423 -33.90 23.35 12.66
N PRO A 424 -34.50 23.90 11.58
CA PRO A 424 -33.76 24.67 10.58
C PRO A 424 -33.25 25.98 11.20
N ALA A 425 -31.97 26.30 10.95
CA ALA A 425 -31.36 27.54 11.38
C ALA A 425 -32.10 28.77 10.79
N PRO A 426 -32.14 29.91 11.51
CA PRO A 426 -32.92 31.06 11.10
C PRO A 426 -32.45 31.62 9.75
N SER A 427 -33.42 31.97 8.92
CA SER A 427 -33.25 32.59 7.61
C SER A 427 -32.56 33.95 7.73
N GLY A 428 -31.25 33.99 7.47
CA GLY A 428 -30.42 35.20 7.52
C GLY A 428 -28.91 34.96 7.72
N GLU A 429 -28.48 33.72 7.93
CA GLU A 429 -27.05 33.40 8.08
C GLU A 429 -26.26 33.60 6.78
N THR A 430 -25.28 34.50 6.81
CA THR A 430 -24.27 34.65 5.75
C THR A 430 -22.97 33.95 6.16
N LEU A 431 -22.11 33.61 5.19
CA LEU A 431 -20.80 33.04 5.48
C LEU A 431 -19.94 33.95 6.37
N ALA A 432 -20.15 35.26 6.32
CA ALA A 432 -19.50 36.23 7.21
C ALA A 432 -19.93 36.04 8.68
N VAL A 433 -21.23 35.83 8.94
CA VAL A 433 -21.75 35.57 10.29
C VAL A 433 -21.22 34.25 10.84
N ILE A 434 -21.20 33.20 10.01
CA ILE A 434 -20.68 31.89 10.42
C ILE A 434 -19.17 31.98 10.71
N ARG A 435 -18.42 32.75 9.90
CA ARG A 435 -16.99 32.98 10.13
C ARG A 435 -16.75 33.75 11.43
N ALA A 436 -17.60 34.72 11.76
CA ALA A 436 -17.54 35.45 13.03
C ALA A 436 -17.86 34.55 14.23
N ASP A 437 -18.87 33.68 14.14
CA ASP A 437 -19.19 32.71 15.20
C ASP A 437 -18.08 31.67 15.41
N ILE A 438 -17.39 31.27 14.33
CA ILE A 438 -16.21 30.40 14.47
C ILE A 438 -15.11 31.09 15.26
N GLY A 439 -14.81 32.36 15.00
CA GLY A 439 -13.78 33.11 15.74
C GLY A 439 -12.49 32.31 15.94
N ASP A 440 -12.11 32.09 17.20
CA ASP A 440 -11.03 31.19 17.62
C ASP A 440 -11.56 29.92 18.31
N CYS A 441 -12.53 29.27 17.68
CA CYS A 441 -13.33 28.14 18.20
C CYS A 441 -12.52 27.14 19.06
N THR A 442 -12.92 26.92 20.31
CA THR A 442 -12.33 25.92 21.22
C THR A 442 -13.28 24.76 21.53
N ARG A 443 -14.36 24.62 20.75
CA ARG A 443 -15.48 23.68 21.02
C ARG A 443 -15.10 22.19 20.96
N CYS A 444 -13.94 21.84 20.38
CA CYS A 444 -13.43 20.46 20.34
C CYS A 444 -11.90 20.42 20.49
N ARG A 445 -11.34 19.25 20.80
CA ARG A 445 -9.89 19.02 21.03
C ARG A 445 -8.97 19.38 19.85
N LEU A 446 -9.51 19.47 18.63
CA LEU A 446 -8.71 19.81 17.45
C LEU A 446 -8.13 21.24 17.49
N HIS A 447 -8.59 22.09 18.41
CA HIS A 447 -8.02 23.42 18.60
C HIS A 447 -6.60 23.40 19.17
N GLU A 448 -6.22 22.37 19.92
CA GLU A 448 -4.93 22.31 20.62
C GLU A 448 -3.73 22.17 19.66
N GLY A 449 -3.95 21.50 18.52
CA GLY A 449 -2.89 21.16 17.57
C GLY A 449 -2.94 21.93 16.24
N ARG A 450 -3.90 22.84 16.06
CA ARG A 450 -4.04 23.61 14.81
C ARG A 450 -3.12 24.81 14.79
N SER A 451 -2.65 25.18 13.61
CA SER A 451 -2.02 26.49 13.37
C SER A 451 -3.06 27.52 12.93
N LYS A 452 -3.97 27.16 12.02
CA LYS A 452 -5.03 28.04 11.52
C LYS A 452 -6.33 27.27 11.30
N ILE A 453 -7.45 27.99 11.44
CA ILE A 453 -8.76 27.47 11.07
C ILE A 453 -8.93 27.55 9.55
N VAL A 454 -9.27 26.42 8.94
CA VAL A 454 -9.51 26.31 7.50
C VAL A 454 -11.02 26.26 7.25
N PHE A 455 -11.62 27.44 7.07
CA PHE A 455 -13.07 27.61 6.97
C PHE A 455 -13.67 27.00 5.68
N GLY A 456 -13.12 27.43 4.55
CA GLY A 456 -13.66 27.19 3.21
C GLY A 456 -13.20 28.31 2.27
N SER A 457 -13.15 28.05 0.97
CA SER A 457 -12.75 29.03 -0.04
C SER A 457 -13.51 28.82 -1.35
N GLY A 458 -13.80 29.91 -2.06
CA GLY A 458 -14.46 29.90 -3.36
C GLY A 458 -15.67 30.83 -3.40
N ASN A 459 -16.50 30.69 -4.42
CA ASN A 459 -17.69 31.50 -4.60
C ASN A 459 -18.75 31.22 -3.52
N GLU A 460 -19.19 32.26 -2.80
CA GLU A 460 -20.20 32.15 -1.74
C GLU A 460 -21.61 31.85 -2.28
N GLN A 461 -21.82 32.00 -3.59
CA GLN A 461 -23.04 31.64 -4.31
C GLN A 461 -22.80 30.48 -5.28
N ALA A 462 -21.80 29.62 -4.99
CA ALA A 462 -21.45 28.51 -5.85
C ALA A 462 -22.62 27.54 -6.07
N LYS A 463 -22.87 27.18 -7.33
CA LYS A 463 -23.86 26.15 -7.67
C LYS A 463 -23.42 24.74 -7.27
N LEU A 464 -22.10 24.52 -7.14
CA LEU A 464 -21.50 23.26 -6.73
C LEU A 464 -20.55 23.49 -5.54
N VAL A 465 -20.74 22.70 -4.48
CA VAL A 465 -19.87 22.71 -3.29
C VAL A 465 -19.11 21.39 -3.19
N PHE A 466 -17.80 21.43 -2.94
CA PHE A 466 -16.98 20.28 -2.62
C PHE A 466 -16.74 20.18 -1.11
N VAL A 467 -16.98 18.99 -0.54
CA VAL A 467 -16.80 18.72 0.90
C VAL A 467 -15.78 17.62 1.11
N GLY A 468 -14.65 17.94 1.74
CA GLY A 468 -13.61 17.00 2.16
C GLY A 468 -13.69 16.61 3.63
N GLU A 469 -12.73 15.80 4.08
CA GLU A 469 -12.65 15.31 5.46
C GLU A 469 -12.18 16.41 6.44
N GLY A 470 -10.97 16.91 6.25
CA GLY A 470 -10.30 17.83 7.16
C GLY A 470 -9.03 18.43 6.56
N PRO A 471 -8.43 19.44 7.20
CA PRO A 471 -7.20 20.08 6.73
C PRO A 471 -5.99 19.15 6.88
N GLY A 472 -5.09 19.17 5.89
CA GLY A 472 -3.75 18.60 5.99
C GLY A 472 -2.73 19.61 6.51
N ALA A 473 -1.45 19.25 6.45
CA ALA A 473 -0.36 20.08 6.95
C ALA A 473 -0.22 21.43 6.21
N ASP A 474 -0.35 21.39 4.88
CA ASP A 474 -0.21 22.58 4.03
C ASP A 474 -1.42 23.51 4.23
N GLU A 475 -2.62 22.93 4.35
CA GLU A 475 -3.86 23.65 4.62
C GLU A 475 -3.83 24.35 5.98
N ASP A 476 -3.35 23.66 7.02
CA ASP A 476 -3.22 24.23 8.38
C ASP A 476 -2.24 25.40 8.44
N ALA A 477 -1.13 25.33 7.71
CA ALA A 477 -0.17 26.43 7.64
C ALA A 477 -0.73 27.66 6.90
N GLN A 478 -1.51 27.43 5.83
CA GLN A 478 -1.99 28.50 4.94
C GLN A 478 -3.37 29.05 5.31
N GLY A 479 -4.21 28.27 6.01
CA GLY A 479 -5.60 28.63 6.31
C GLY A 479 -6.58 28.42 5.14
N LEU A 480 -6.13 27.78 4.06
CA LEU A 480 -6.92 27.57 2.84
C LEU A 480 -7.15 26.07 2.59
N PRO A 481 -8.35 25.65 2.16
CA PRO A 481 -8.65 24.24 1.96
C PRO A 481 -8.01 23.74 0.66
N PHE A 482 -7.55 22.48 0.68
CA PHE A 482 -7.03 21.78 -0.51
C PHE A 482 -5.94 22.57 -1.25
N VAL A 483 -4.85 22.93 -0.57
CA VAL A 483 -3.68 23.61 -1.17
C VAL A 483 -2.46 22.69 -1.32
N GLY A 484 -2.42 21.57 -0.61
CA GLY A 484 -1.37 20.56 -0.76
C GLY A 484 -1.51 19.71 -2.02
N ARG A 485 -0.76 18.61 -2.11
CA ARG A 485 -0.78 17.69 -3.28
C ARG A 485 -2.18 17.18 -3.65
N ALA A 486 -2.98 16.82 -2.65
CA ALA A 486 -4.37 16.38 -2.86
C ALA A 486 -5.23 17.50 -3.45
N GLY A 487 -4.97 18.73 -3.04
CA GLY A 487 -5.64 19.91 -3.55
C GLY A 487 -5.27 20.29 -4.97
N GLN A 488 -4.00 20.15 -5.34
CA GLN A 488 -3.55 20.33 -6.73
C GLN A 488 -4.23 19.33 -7.66
N LEU A 489 -4.36 18.06 -7.24
CA LEU A 489 -5.11 17.07 -8.00
C LEU A 489 -6.60 17.43 -8.12
N LEU A 490 -7.23 17.90 -7.04
CA LEU A 490 -8.62 18.36 -7.09
C LEU A 490 -8.81 19.51 -8.09
N THR A 491 -7.91 20.50 -8.10
CA THR A 491 -7.91 21.59 -9.09
C THR A 491 -7.82 21.03 -10.51
N GLN A 492 -6.90 20.10 -10.76
CA GLN A 492 -6.75 19.46 -12.07
C GLN A 492 -8.00 18.68 -12.47
N MET A 493 -8.68 18.03 -11.53
CA MET A 493 -9.93 17.32 -11.78
C MET A 493 -11.06 18.28 -12.16
N ILE A 494 -11.25 19.36 -11.42
CA ILE A 494 -12.30 20.36 -11.69
C ILE A 494 -12.05 21.03 -13.04
N GLU A 495 -10.88 21.64 -13.22
CA GLU A 495 -10.56 22.41 -14.43
C GLU A 495 -10.37 21.51 -15.65
N GLY A 496 -9.78 20.33 -15.46
CA GLY A 496 -9.57 19.36 -16.53
C GLY A 496 -10.88 18.76 -17.03
N THR A 497 -11.83 18.46 -16.12
CA THR A 497 -13.15 17.94 -16.53
C THR A 497 -13.96 19.04 -17.20
N ALA A 498 -13.99 20.24 -16.61
CA ALA A 498 -14.67 21.39 -17.19
C ALA A 498 -14.16 21.71 -18.61
N ARG A 499 -12.84 21.75 -18.81
CA ARG A 499 -12.24 21.99 -20.13
C ARG A 499 -12.62 20.93 -21.16
N LYS A 500 -12.68 19.65 -20.77
CA LYS A 500 -13.06 18.56 -21.67
C LYS A 500 -14.53 18.60 -22.07
N GLU A 501 -15.40 19.03 -21.17
CA GLU A 501 -16.84 19.17 -21.42
C GLU A 501 -17.23 20.55 -21.97
N GLY A 502 -16.27 21.45 -22.22
CA GLY A 502 -16.53 22.78 -22.78
C GLY A 502 -17.15 23.78 -21.79
N LEU A 503 -17.07 23.52 -20.47
CA LEU A 503 -17.59 24.39 -19.42
C LEU A 503 -16.52 25.42 -18.97
N PRO A 504 -16.83 26.72 -18.90
CA PRO A 504 -15.91 27.74 -18.40
C PRO A 504 -15.92 27.75 -16.85
N LEU A 505 -15.50 26.64 -16.23
CA LEU A 505 -15.48 26.49 -14.77
C LEU A 505 -14.04 26.41 -14.25
N GLN A 506 -13.71 27.31 -13.33
CA GLN A 506 -12.44 27.35 -12.63
C GLN A 506 -12.64 27.09 -11.13
N ARG A 507 -11.54 26.82 -10.42
CA ARG A 507 -11.58 26.58 -8.97
C ARG A 507 -12.27 27.71 -8.16
N PRO A 508 -12.13 29.01 -8.47
CA PRO A 508 -12.83 30.07 -7.74
C PRO A 508 -14.36 30.06 -7.90
N ASP A 509 -14.88 29.44 -8.96
CA ASP A 509 -16.32 29.44 -9.27
C ASP A 509 -17.12 28.44 -8.43
N VAL A 510 -16.44 27.48 -7.81
CA VAL A 510 -17.00 26.50 -6.89
C VAL A 510 -16.63 26.85 -5.46
N TYR A 511 -17.33 26.30 -4.48
CA TYR A 511 -16.95 26.45 -3.07
C TYR A 511 -16.35 25.14 -2.56
N ILE A 512 -15.24 25.22 -1.83
CA ILE A 512 -14.54 24.04 -1.29
C ILE A 512 -14.40 24.21 0.22
N CYS A 513 -14.84 23.20 0.98
CA CYS A 513 -14.70 23.16 2.43
C CYS A 513 -14.50 21.71 2.93
N ASN A 514 -14.34 21.55 4.25
CA ASN A 514 -14.17 20.26 4.91
C ASN A 514 -15.21 20.06 6.02
N VAL A 515 -15.42 18.82 6.46
CA VAL A 515 -16.26 18.52 7.64
C VAL A 515 -15.68 19.19 8.89
N VAL A 516 -14.41 18.93 9.20
CA VAL A 516 -13.71 19.62 10.29
C VAL A 516 -12.89 20.78 9.76
N LYS A 517 -12.80 21.88 10.54
CA LYS A 517 -12.06 23.10 10.16
C LYS A 517 -10.63 23.17 10.72
N CYS A 518 -10.26 22.20 11.54
CA CYS A 518 -8.97 22.15 12.24
C CYS A 518 -8.26 20.84 11.87
N ARG A 519 -6.93 20.89 11.72
CA ARG A 519 -6.12 19.72 11.35
C ARG A 519 -6.06 18.71 12.50
N PRO A 520 -6.46 17.44 12.29
CA PRO A 520 -6.23 16.38 13.26
C PRO A 520 -4.74 16.07 13.43
N PRO A 521 -4.29 15.69 14.64
CA PRO A 521 -2.90 15.27 14.89
C PRO A 521 -2.45 14.22 13.88
N GLU A 522 -1.28 14.41 13.29
CA GLU A 522 -0.68 13.51 12.29
C GLU A 522 -1.55 13.25 11.04
N ASN A 523 -2.53 14.11 10.74
CA ASN A 523 -3.53 13.90 9.69
C ASN A 523 -4.36 12.61 9.88
N ARG A 524 -4.60 12.20 11.14
CA ARG A 524 -5.54 11.11 11.44
C ARG A 524 -6.95 11.46 10.97
N THR A 525 -7.79 10.45 10.80
CA THR A 525 -9.22 10.67 10.57
C THR A 525 -9.85 11.35 11.79
N PRO A 526 -10.69 12.39 11.60
CA PRO A 526 -11.45 13.01 12.68
C PRO A 526 -12.34 11.99 13.41
N LEU A 527 -12.42 12.11 14.73
CA LEU A 527 -13.29 11.27 15.55
C LEU A 527 -14.77 11.68 15.35
N PRO A 528 -15.73 10.79 15.64
CA PRO A 528 -17.15 11.09 15.50
C PRO A 528 -17.62 12.35 16.26
N ASP A 529 -17.15 12.54 17.49
CA ASP A 529 -17.45 13.71 18.32
C ASP A 529 -16.89 15.02 17.71
N GLU A 530 -15.69 14.96 17.13
CA GLU A 530 -15.07 16.10 16.44
C GLU A 530 -15.84 16.47 15.17
N MET A 531 -16.29 15.47 14.40
CA MET A 531 -17.09 15.67 13.20
C MET A 531 -18.48 16.20 13.52
N GLU A 532 -19.13 15.71 14.58
CA GLU A 532 -20.45 16.17 15.00
C GLU A 532 -20.38 17.63 15.48
N THR A 533 -19.39 17.96 16.31
CA THR A 533 -19.18 19.32 16.82
C THR A 533 -18.88 20.31 15.70
N CYS A 534 -17.97 19.97 14.79
CA CYS A 534 -17.55 20.86 13.71
C CYS A 534 -18.53 20.85 12.52
N GLY A 535 -19.27 19.75 12.34
CA GLY A 535 -20.24 19.55 11.26
C GLY A 535 -21.39 20.56 11.30
N GLN A 536 -21.73 21.10 12.47
CA GLN A 536 -22.71 22.18 12.60
C GLN A 536 -22.33 23.40 11.76
N PHE A 537 -21.04 23.74 11.68
CA PHE A 537 -20.57 24.83 10.82
C PHE A 537 -20.67 24.48 9.33
N LEU A 538 -20.39 23.22 8.96
CA LEU A 538 -20.56 22.76 7.59
C LEU A 538 -22.02 22.86 7.16
N PHE A 539 -22.96 22.42 8.01
CA PHE A 539 -24.39 22.49 7.69
C PHE A 539 -24.86 23.92 7.49
N ARG A 540 -24.46 24.84 8.38
CA ARG A 540 -24.74 26.28 8.25
C ARG A 540 -24.13 26.87 6.97
N GLN A 541 -22.91 26.47 6.60
CA GLN A 541 -22.29 26.92 5.34
C GLN A 541 -23.09 26.45 4.12
N LEU A 542 -23.54 25.19 4.11
CA LEU A 542 -24.32 24.64 3.00
C LEU A 542 -25.72 25.28 2.90
N GLU A 543 -26.35 25.59 4.04
CA GLU A 543 -27.63 26.30 4.09
C GLU A 543 -27.54 27.76 3.68
N ALA A 544 -26.40 28.42 3.95
CA ALA A 544 -26.12 29.77 3.50
C ALA A 544 -25.85 29.83 1.99
N ILE A 545 -25.06 28.89 1.45
CA ILE A 545 -24.69 28.86 0.03
C ILE A 545 -25.87 28.36 -0.85
N ARG A 546 -26.69 27.44 -0.34
CA ARG A 546 -27.77 26.76 -1.07
C ARG A 546 -27.35 26.26 -2.46
N PRO A 547 -26.33 25.38 -2.54
CA PRO A 547 -25.85 24.90 -3.83
C PRO A 547 -26.90 24.04 -4.53
N LYS A 548 -26.83 23.97 -5.87
CA LYS A 548 -27.63 23.03 -6.67
C LYS A 548 -27.24 21.58 -6.42
N ALA A 549 -25.96 21.32 -6.14
CA ALA A 549 -25.47 19.99 -5.76
C ALA A 549 -24.24 20.07 -4.86
N ILE A 550 -23.98 19.00 -4.12
CA ILE A 550 -22.81 18.83 -3.26
C ILE A 550 -22.00 17.63 -3.77
N CYS A 551 -20.69 17.80 -3.94
CA CYS A 551 -19.76 16.73 -4.27
C CYS A 551 -18.92 16.39 -3.03
N VAL A 552 -19.11 15.18 -2.50
CA VAL A 552 -18.46 14.73 -1.27
C VAL A 552 -17.25 13.86 -1.60
N LEU A 553 -16.11 14.22 -1.02
CA LEU A 553 -14.81 13.62 -1.29
C LEU A 553 -14.46 12.64 -0.16
N GLY A 554 -14.68 11.35 -0.40
CA GLY A 554 -14.30 10.26 0.52
C GLY A 554 -15.37 9.83 1.52
N ALA A 555 -15.11 8.70 2.18
CA ALA A 555 -16.05 8.02 3.07
C ALA A 555 -16.37 8.85 4.33
N THR A 556 -15.37 9.50 4.93
CA THR A 556 -15.54 10.28 6.16
C THR A 556 -16.49 11.45 5.95
N ALA A 557 -16.31 12.19 4.86
CA ALA A 557 -17.18 13.29 4.50
C ALA A 557 -18.60 12.80 4.15
N ALA A 558 -18.72 11.66 3.47
CA ALA A 558 -20.02 11.05 3.16
C ALA A 558 -20.75 10.60 4.43
N LYS A 559 -20.04 10.01 5.39
CA LYS A 559 -20.59 9.61 6.69
C LYS A 559 -21.07 10.81 7.49
N ALA A 560 -20.30 11.90 7.52
CA ALA A 560 -20.66 13.11 8.26
C ALA A 560 -21.92 13.80 7.69
N LEU A 561 -22.06 13.83 6.37
CA LEU A 561 -23.18 14.51 5.70
C LEU A 561 -24.44 13.62 5.59
N LEU A 562 -24.27 12.35 5.20
CA LEU A 562 -25.39 11.45 4.87
C LEU A 562 -25.77 10.48 5.99
N GLN A 563 -24.97 10.40 7.07
CA GLN A 563 -25.16 9.46 8.19
C GLN A 563 -25.24 7.97 7.78
N ARG A 564 -24.70 7.62 6.61
CA ARG A 564 -24.62 6.22 6.12
C ARG A 564 -23.30 5.58 6.58
N LYS A 565 -23.34 4.26 6.83
CA LYS A 565 -22.19 3.46 7.28
C LYS A 565 -21.44 2.75 6.13
N GLU A 566 -21.89 2.95 4.90
CA GLU A 566 -21.35 2.28 3.72
C GLU A 566 -19.98 2.85 3.31
N GLY A 567 -19.13 2.03 2.70
CA GLY A 567 -17.82 2.47 2.20
C GLY A 567 -17.93 3.29 0.91
N VAL A 568 -16.96 4.20 0.69
CA VAL A 568 -16.94 5.10 -0.49
C VAL A 568 -17.04 4.35 -1.82
N THR A 569 -16.44 3.16 -1.95
CA THR A 569 -16.49 2.35 -3.18
C THR A 569 -17.91 1.92 -3.55
N LYS A 570 -18.79 1.69 -2.57
CA LYS A 570 -20.21 1.37 -2.81
C LYS A 570 -21.05 2.62 -3.05
N MET A 571 -20.71 3.72 -2.38
CA MET A 571 -21.47 4.97 -2.48
C MET A 571 -21.15 5.79 -3.72
N ARG A 572 -19.93 5.68 -4.26
CA ARG A 572 -19.48 6.56 -5.33
C ARG A 572 -20.31 6.43 -6.61
N GLY A 573 -20.45 7.54 -7.32
CA GLY A 573 -21.16 7.58 -8.60
C GLY A 573 -22.69 7.50 -8.50
N ASN A 574 -23.23 7.36 -7.28
CA ASN A 574 -24.66 7.40 -6.96
C ASN A 574 -25.05 8.77 -6.40
N TRP A 575 -26.30 9.16 -6.66
CA TRP A 575 -26.90 10.38 -6.12
C TRP A 575 -27.65 10.12 -4.82
N TYR A 576 -27.34 10.93 -3.81
CA TYR A 576 -28.02 10.97 -2.52
C TYR A 576 -28.68 12.33 -2.31
N ARG A 577 -29.34 12.52 -1.16
CA ARG A 577 -29.96 13.79 -0.79
C ARG A 577 -29.59 14.19 0.63
N TRP A 578 -29.26 15.46 0.80
CA TRP A 578 -29.08 16.10 2.10
C TRP A 578 -29.95 17.35 2.16
N ARG A 579 -30.95 17.37 3.06
CA ARG A 579 -31.94 18.47 3.19
C ARG A 579 -32.53 18.92 1.84
N GLY A 580 -32.79 17.98 0.93
CA GLY A 580 -33.32 18.22 -0.41
C GLY A 580 -32.27 18.53 -1.49
N ILE A 581 -31.02 18.81 -1.11
CA ILE A 581 -29.92 19.08 -2.05
C ILE A 581 -29.32 17.73 -2.53
N PRO A 582 -29.18 17.51 -3.85
CA PRO A 582 -28.49 16.36 -4.42
C PRO A 582 -27.02 16.28 -4.00
N VAL A 583 -26.58 15.08 -3.61
CA VAL A 583 -25.22 14.80 -3.15
C VAL A 583 -24.60 13.70 -4.01
N MET A 584 -23.53 14.02 -4.73
CA MET A 584 -22.68 13.06 -5.42
C MET A 584 -21.53 12.64 -4.50
N VAL A 585 -21.29 11.35 -4.34
CA VAL A 585 -20.13 10.84 -3.60
C VAL A 585 -19.05 10.41 -4.58
N THR A 586 -17.80 10.74 -4.30
CA THR A 586 -16.64 10.26 -5.06
C THR A 586 -15.42 10.04 -4.18
N TYR A 587 -14.33 9.53 -4.75
CA TYR A 587 -13.09 9.28 -4.01
C TYR A 587 -12.41 10.58 -3.57
N HIS A 588 -11.79 10.54 -2.39
CA HIS A 588 -10.97 11.66 -1.94
C HIS A 588 -9.67 11.76 -2.76
N PRO A 589 -9.19 12.96 -3.14
CA PRO A 589 -7.97 13.11 -3.95
C PRO A 589 -6.72 12.46 -3.33
N SER A 590 -6.61 12.40 -2.00
CA SER A 590 -5.50 11.69 -1.33
C SER A 590 -5.49 10.19 -1.59
N TYR A 591 -6.66 9.57 -1.83
CA TYR A 591 -6.79 8.17 -2.22
C TYR A 591 -6.32 7.95 -3.67
N LEU A 592 -6.60 8.91 -4.55
CA LEU A 592 -6.23 8.89 -5.96
C LEU A 592 -4.73 9.14 -6.21
N LEU A 593 -4.04 9.82 -5.30
CA LEU A 593 -2.58 10.04 -5.39
C LEU A 593 -1.74 8.78 -5.12
N ARG A 594 -2.36 7.68 -4.68
CA ARG A 594 -1.65 6.42 -4.37
C ARG A 594 -1.30 5.69 -5.68
N PRO A 595 -0.05 5.23 -5.89
CA PRO A 595 0.41 4.69 -7.18
C PRO A 595 -0.38 3.50 -7.72
N TYR A 596 -0.96 2.69 -6.84
CA TYR A 596 -1.69 1.47 -7.16
C TYR A 596 -3.18 1.69 -7.49
N ASN A 597 -3.71 2.91 -7.38
CA ASN A 597 -5.13 3.24 -7.56
C ASN A 597 -5.43 3.90 -8.91
N GLN A 598 -4.76 3.50 -10.00
CA GLN A 598 -4.93 4.16 -11.30
C GLN A 598 -6.34 4.01 -11.87
N SER A 599 -7.02 2.88 -11.65
CA SER A 599 -8.41 2.67 -12.06
C SER A 599 -9.38 3.64 -11.37
N ALA A 600 -9.15 3.92 -10.08
CA ALA A 600 -9.98 4.82 -9.27
C ALA A 600 -9.94 6.28 -9.77
N LYS A 601 -8.87 6.70 -10.47
CA LYS A 601 -8.81 8.04 -11.07
C LYS A 601 -9.82 8.22 -12.19
N ARG A 602 -9.99 7.20 -13.04
CA ARG A 602 -10.98 7.23 -14.13
C ARG A 602 -12.39 7.31 -13.57
N GLU A 603 -12.67 6.46 -12.58
CA GLU A 603 -13.93 6.42 -11.84
C GLU A 603 -14.29 7.77 -11.20
N ALA A 604 -13.34 8.41 -10.51
CA ALA A 604 -13.57 9.72 -9.91
C ALA A 604 -13.83 10.82 -10.96
N TRP A 605 -13.21 10.70 -12.13
CA TRP A 605 -13.44 11.63 -13.25
C TRP A 605 -14.85 11.47 -13.82
N GLU A 606 -15.35 10.24 -13.95
CA GLU A 606 -16.72 9.95 -14.38
C GLU A 606 -17.76 10.49 -13.38
N ASP A 607 -17.51 10.35 -12.08
CA ASP A 607 -18.39 10.88 -11.03
C ASP A 607 -18.45 12.42 -11.09
N LEU A 608 -17.28 13.06 -11.27
CA LEU A 608 -17.19 14.50 -11.37
C LEU A 608 -17.88 15.01 -12.64
N LYS A 609 -17.72 14.31 -13.76
CA LYS A 609 -18.44 14.62 -15.00
C LYS A 609 -19.95 14.61 -14.77
N LYS A 610 -20.50 13.57 -14.12
CA LYS A 610 -21.93 13.50 -13.76
C LYS A 610 -22.36 14.68 -12.89
N ALA A 611 -21.55 15.05 -11.89
CA ALA A 611 -21.86 16.17 -11.00
C ALA A 611 -21.86 17.52 -11.72
N LEU A 612 -20.91 17.74 -12.65
CA LEU A 612 -20.82 18.97 -13.43
C LEU A 612 -22.00 19.13 -14.38
N HIS A 613 -22.34 18.10 -15.15
CA HIS A 613 -23.51 18.12 -16.04
C HIS A 613 -24.80 18.39 -15.27
N TYR A 614 -24.99 17.76 -14.11
CA TYR A 614 -26.18 18.01 -13.29
C TYR A 614 -26.36 19.48 -12.85
N VAL A 615 -25.26 20.21 -12.69
CA VAL A 615 -25.29 21.58 -12.14
C VAL A 615 -25.29 22.65 -13.25
N TYR A 616 -24.56 22.40 -14.33
CA TYR A 616 -24.19 23.39 -15.35
C TYR A 616 -24.76 23.12 -16.74
N ASP A 617 -25.30 21.94 -17.01
CA ASP A 617 -26.27 21.76 -18.10
C ASP A 617 -27.64 22.31 -17.67
#